data_AF-A0A933IRJ8-F1
#
_entry.id   AF-A0A933IRJ8-F1
#
_cell.length_a   1.000
_cell.length_b   1.000
_cell.length_c   1.000
_cell.angle_alpha   90.00
_cell.angle_beta   90.00
_cell.angle_gamma   90.00
#
_symmetry.space_group_name_H-M   'P 1'
#
loop_
_entity.id
_entity.type
_entity.pdbx_description
1 polymer ?
#
loop_
_entity_poly.entity_id
_entity_poly.type
_entity_poly.pdbx_seq_one_letter_code
_entity_poly.pdbx_strand_id
1 'polypeptide(L)' 'MKNQVDRFNGLFTEEAKSNDVYDIIYIPGKGITVTRNGQLLGNIEGFDFKKAVFSIWLGEKPADSSLKKGMLGS' A
#
# COMPACT_ATOMS: atom_id res chain seq x y z
N MET A 1 -6.76 -11.21 -8.35
CA MET A 1 -5.50 -10.44 -8.33
C MET A 1 -5.46 -9.31 -9.34
N LYS A 2 -5.54 -9.55 -10.67
CA LYS A 2 -5.47 -8.48 -11.70
C LYS A 2 -6.42 -7.29 -11.41
N ASN A 3 -7.71 -7.57 -11.19
CA ASN A 3 -8.69 -6.54 -10.86
C ASN A 3 -8.37 -5.74 -9.59
N GLN A 4 -7.68 -6.33 -8.61
CA GLN A 4 -7.28 -5.62 -7.38
C GLN A 4 -6.10 -4.69 -7.64
N VAL A 5 -5.15 -5.13 -8.47
CA VAL A 5 -4.02 -4.30 -8.93
C VAL A 5 -4.54 -3.12 -9.74
N ASP A 6 -5.44 -3.35 -10.69
CA ASP A 6 -6.02 -2.28 -11.52
C ASP A 6 -6.77 -1.26 -10.67
N ARG A 7 -7.57 -1.73 -9.70
CA ARG A 7 -8.26 -0.85 -8.73
C ARG A 7 -7.30 -0.05 -7.86
N PHE A 8 -6.23 -0.69 -7.37
CA PHE A 8 -5.23 -0.01 -6.53
C PHE A 8 -4.47 1.05 -7.32
N ASN A 9 -4.00 0.73 -8.51
CA ASN A 9 -3.34 1.70 -9.40
C ASN A 9 -4.29 2.86 -9.77
N GLY A 10 -5.57 2.56 -9.97
CA GLY A 10 -6.62 3.55 -10.23
C GLY A 10 -6.89 4.53 -9.08
N LEU A 11 -6.31 4.34 -7.89
CA LEU A 11 -6.38 5.31 -6.80
C LEU A 11 -5.35 6.44 -6.94
N PHE A 12 -4.32 6.25 -7.76
CA PHE A 12 -3.19 7.18 -7.91
C PHE A 12 -3.24 7.88 -9.28
N THR A 13 -4.35 8.58 -9.56
CA THR A 13 -4.59 9.27 -10.84
C THR A 13 -4.00 10.67 -10.89
N GLU A 14 -3.81 11.30 -9.74
CA GLU A 14 -3.22 12.63 -9.63
C GLU A 14 -1.71 12.55 -9.39
N GLU A 15 -0.98 13.54 -9.92
CA GLU A 15 0.44 13.66 -9.66
C GLU A 15 0.69 13.92 -8.16
N ALA A 16 1.60 13.15 -7.57
CA ALA A 16 2.03 13.32 -6.19
C ALA A 16 2.92 14.56 -6.09
N LYS A 17 2.65 15.40 -5.09
CA LYS A 17 3.40 16.61 -4.80
C LYS A 17 4.27 16.41 -3.56
N SER A 18 5.30 17.25 -3.42
CA SER A 18 6.07 17.28 -2.18
C SER A 18 5.16 17.53 -0.99
N ASN A 19 5.41 16.80 0.10
CA ASN A 19 4.61 16.75 1.34
C ASN A 19 3.27 16.00 1.24
N ASP A 20 2.91 15.41 0.10
CA ASP A 20 1.80 14.45 0.09
C ASP A 20 2.18 13.20 0.90
N VAL A 21 1.26 12.79 1.76
CA VAL A 21 1.38 11.55 2.53
C VAL A 21 0.27 10.60 2.07
N TYR A 22 0.69 9.42 1.62
CA TYR A 22 -0.23 8.33 1.33
C TYR A 22 -0.13 7.28 2.43
N ASP A 23 -1.25 6.99 3.10
CA ASP A 23 -1.32 5.89 4.05
C ASP A 23 -1.93 4.67 3.36
N ILE A 24 -1.23 3.53 3.43
CA ILE A 24 -1.70 2.25 2.90
C ILE A 24 -1.90 1.32 4.09
N ILE A 25 -3.14 1.23 4.56
CA ILE A 25 -3.49 0.64 5.86
C ILE A 25 -4.24 -0.67 5.62
N TYR A 26 -3.82 -1.75 6.26
CA TYR A 26 -4.62 -2.97 6.30
C TYR A 26 -5.54 -3.00 7.52
N ILE A 27 -6.85 -3.09 7.29
CA ILE A 27 -7.85 -3.26 8.33
C ILE A 27 -8.43 -4.68 8.21
N PRO A 28 -8.30 -5.54 9.23
CA PRO A 28 -8.90 -6.87 9.23
C PRO A 28 -10.40 -6.84 8.89
N GLY A 29 -10.83 -7.72 7.99
CA GLY A 29 -12.22 -7.76 7.51
C GLY A 29 -12.58 -6.72 6.44
N LYS A 30 -11.80 -5.64 6.26
CA LYS A 30 -12.04 -4.60 5.24
C LYS A 30 -11.01 -4.62 4.09
N GLY A 31 -9.78 -5.04 4.37
CA GLY A 31 -8.69 -5.04 3.39
C GLY A 31 -7.80 -3.80 3.45
N ILE A 32 -7.19 -3.46 2.31
CA ILE A 32 -6.34 -2.28 2.17
C ILE A 32 -7.22 -1.03 2.03
N THR A 33 -6.90 -0.02 2.82
CA THR A 33 -7.43 1.34 2.74
C THR A 33 -6.31 2.26 2.30
N VAL A 34 -6.56 3.09 1.29
CA VAL A 34 -5.61 4.11 0.86
C VAL A 34 -6.17 5.49 1.16
N THR A 35 -5.39 6.31 1.83
CA THR A 35 -5.67 7.74 2.05
C THR A 35 -4.56 8.60 1.43
N ARG A 36 -4.89 9.84 1.08
CA ARG A 36 -3.93 10.90 0.75
C ARG A 36 -4.22 12.09 1.64
N ASN A 37 -3.26 12.52 2.44
CA ASN A 37 -3.41 13.64 3.38
C ASN A 37 -4.65 13.49 4.28
N GLY A 38 -4.91 12.26 4.75
CA GLY A 38 -6.08 11.91 5.57
C GLY A 38 -7.40 11.75 4.80
N GLN A 39 -7.46 12.05 3.50
CA GLN A 39 -8.65 11.86 2.67
C GLN A 39 -8.67 10.45 2.08
N LEU A 40 -9.80 9.74 2.20
CA LEU A 40 -9.97 8.40 1.66
C LEU A 40 -9.97 8.41 0.13
N LEU A 41 -9.05 7.65 -0.47
CA LEU A 41 -9.03 7.38 -1.91
C LEU A 41 -9.82 6.12 -2.24
N GLY A 42 -9.73 5.09 -1.39
CA GLY A 42 -10.53 3.89 -1.60
C GLY A 42 -10.13 2.67 -0.76
N ASN A 43 -10.85 1.58 -1.03
CA ASN A 43 -10.67 0.30 -0.36
C ASN A 43 -10.53 -0.86 -1.36
N ILE A 44 -9.59 -1.77 -1.09
CA ILE A 44 -9.40 -3.01 -1.84
C ILE A 44 -9.37 -4.19 -0.86
N GLU A 45 -10.36 -5.06 -0.97
CA GLU A 45 -10.48 -6.27 -0.16
C GLU A 45 -9.46 -7.35 -0.57
N GLY A 46 -9.19 -8.28 0.35
CA GLY A 46 -8.43 -9.50 0.10
C GLY A 46 -7.13 -9.59 0.91
N PHE A 47 -7.00 -10.68 1.66
CA PHE A 47 -5.80 -10.94 2.47
C PHE A 47 -4.55 -11.18 1.62
N ASP A 48 -4.68 -11.91 0.51
CA ASP A 48 -3.55 -12.15 -0.39
C ASP A 48 -3.12 -10.89 -1.14
N PHE A 49 -4.07 -9.99 -1.41
CA PHE A 49 -3.75 -8.68 -1.97
C PHE A 49 -2.95 -7.83 -0.97
N LYS A 50 -3.34 -7.83 0.32
CA LYS A 50 -2.52 -7.23 1.37
C LYS A 50 -1.10 -7.78 1.39
N LYS A 51 -0.92 -9.11 1.30
CA LYS A 51 0.42 -9.72 1.27
C LYS A 51 1.23 -9.22 0.08
N ALA A 52 0.62 -9.17 -1.10
CA ALA A 52 1.26 -8.69 -2.31
C ALA A 52 1.69 -7.21 -2.18
N VAL A 53 0.80 -6.32 -1.73
CA VAL A 53 1.12 -4.90 -1.54
C VAL A 53 2.24 -4.72 -0.51
N PHE A 54 2.15 -5.37 0.65
CA PHE A 54 3.17 -5.21 1.70
C PHE A 54 4.51 -5.82 1.31
N SER A 55 4.51 -6.84 0.44
CA SER A 55 5.75 -7.43 -0.07
C SER A 55 6.60 -6.47 -0.88
N ILE A 56 6.04 -5.37 -1.40
CA ILE A 56 6.80 -4.30 -2.06
C ILE A 56 7.88 -3.76 -1.11
N TRP A 57 7.61 -3.65 0.19
CA TRP A 57 8.58 -3.14 1.16
C TRP A 57 9.11 -4.22 2.11
N LEU A 58 8.32 -5.26 2.40
CA LEU A 58 8.66 -6.27 3.41
C LEU A 58 8.94 -7.66 2.82
N GLY A 59 8.83 -7.81 1.51
CA GLY A 59 9.06 -9.06 0.80
C GLY A 59 10.54 -9.42 0.67
N GLU A 60 10.84 -10.51 -0.03
CA GLU A 60 12.21 -10.97 -0.27
C GLU A 60 13.03 -9.99 -1.12
N LYS A 61 12.38 -9.32 -2.09
CA LYS A 61 12.97 -8.31 -2.97
C LYS A 61 12.26 -6.96 -2.75
N PRO A 62 12.57 -6.24 -1.67
CA PRO A 62 11.88 -4.99 -1.36
C PRO A 62 12.37 -3.85 -2.26
N ALA A 63 11.49 -2.88 -2.51
CA ALA A 63 11.81 -1.64 -3.21
C ALA A 63 12.85 -0.81 -2.44
N ASP A 64 12.83 -0.90 -1.11
CA ASP A 64 13.83 -0.29 -0.23
C ASP A 64 14.24 -1.29 0.87
N SER A 65 15.48 -1.75 0.80
CA SER A 65 16.04 -2.72 1.76
C SER A 65 16.30 -2.09 3.13
N SER A 66 16.65 -0.81 3.18
CA SER A 66 16.89 -0.09 4.44
C SER A 66 15.58 0.13 5.19
N LEU A 67 14.50 0.45 4.48
CA LEU A 67 13.16 0.55 5.08
C LEU A 67 12.73 -0.78 5.70
N LYS A 68 12.88 -1.89 4.96
CA LYS A 68 12.57 -3.24 5.48
C LYS A 68 13.32 -3.51 6.79
N LYS A 69 14.63 -3.26 6.79
CA LYS A 69 15.49 -3.44 7.96
C LYS A 69 15.03 -2.57 9.13
N GLY A 70 14.74 -1.30 8.89
CA GLY A 70 14.26 -0.36 9.90
C GLY A 70 12.92 -0.79 10.53
N MET A 71 12.01 -1.36 9.73
CA MET A 71 10.69 -1.81 10.21
C MET A 71 10.73 -3.16 10.95
N LEU A 72 11.68 -4.04 10.62
CA LEU A 72 11.79 -5.38 11.22
C LEU A 72 12.84 -5.48 12.33
N GLY A 73 13.69 -4.47 12.49
CA GLY A 73 14.69 -4.39 13.57
C GLY A 73 15.84 -5.40 13.44
N SER A 74 16.14 -5.90 12.24
CA SER A 74 17.23 -6.88 12.00
C SER A 74 17.98 -6.63 10.69
#